data_AF-A0A7J6PWV0-F1
#
_entry.id   AF-A0A7J6PWV0-F1
#
_cell.length_a   1.000
_cell.length_b   1.000
_cell.length_c   1.000
_cell.angle_alpha   90.00
_cell.angle_beta   90.00
_cell.angle_gamma   90.00
#
_symmetry.space_group_name_H-M   'P 1'
#
loop_
_entity.id
_entity.type
_entity.pdbx_description
1 polymer ?
#
loop_
_entity_poly.entity_id
_entity_poly.type
_entity_poly.pdbx_seq_one_letter_code
_entity_poly.pdbx_strand_id
1 'polypeptide(L)'
;IVVFVEDHQLSGPAEEFFGVLNALIASGESGELIQGEEREMLYAQIKEDYQQEMLPGESIQEYLLRRTRENLMLMLSLDPTHPHFRDITSMNPGLFTRSTVLWNWAGWGRKSSLIVASKALKS
;
A
#
# COMPACT_ATOMS: atom_id res chain seq x y z
N ILE A 1 -2.29 -9.81 -4.77
CA ILE A 1 -1.56 -9.81 -3.49
C ILE A 1 -2.06 -8.65 -2.65
N VAL A 2 -2.32 -8.90 -1.38
CA VAL A 2 -2.73 -7.86 -0.43
C VAL A 2 -1.61 -7.69 0.59
N VAL A 3 -1.07 -6.49 0.70
CA VAL A 3 -0.13 -6.12 1.77
C VAL A 3 -0.89 -5.21 2.73
N PHE A 4 -0.99 -5.66 3.98
CA PHE A 4 -1.65 -4.92 5.04
C PHE A 4 -0.62 -4.54 6.09
N VAL A 5 -0.58 -3.25 6.41
CA VAL A 5 0.42 -2.67 7.32
C VAL A 5 -0.28 -1.88 8.41
N GLU A 6 0.13 -2.13 9.66
CA GLU A 6 -0.38 -1.43 10.85
C GLU A 6 0.73 -0.62 11.51
N ASP A 7 0.36 0.43 12.26
CA ASP A 7 1.31 1.31 12.97
C ASP A 7 2.33 0.56 13.83
N HIS A 8 1.90 -0.50 14.53
CA HIS A 8 2.77 -1.22 15.45
C HIS A 8 3.94 -1.95 14.73
N GLN A 9 3.79 -2.21 13.44
CA GLN A 9 4.82 -2.84 12.61
C GLN A 9 5.90 -1.83 12.19
N LEU A 10 5.64 -0.53 12.38
CA LEU A 10 6.49 0.57 11.94
C LEU A 10 7.42 1.04 13.07
N SER A 11 8.09 0.08 13.71
CA SER A 11 9.01 0.33 14.83
C SER A 11 10.44 0.72 14.41
N GLY A 12 10.74 0.71 13.11
CA GLY A 12 12.02 1.12 12.51
C GLY A 12 12.02 2.57 11.97
N PRO A 13 12.91 2.93 11.03
CA PRO A 13 12.87 4.23 10.35
C PRO A 13 11.61 4.34 9.49
N ALA A 14 10.48 4.65 10.14
CA ALA A 14 9.16 4.70 9.51
C ALA A 14 9.14 5.65 8.30
N GLU A 15 9.95 6.71 8.33
CA GLU A 15 10.11 7.67 7.24
C GLU A 15 10.60 7.03 5.95
N GLU A 16 11.58 6.12 6.02
CA GLU A 16 12.12 5.42 4.84
C GLU A 16 11.07 4.48 4.25
N PHE A 17 10.37 3.74 5.11
CA PHE A 17 9.30 2.85 4.69
C PHE A 17 8.14 3.61 4.01
N PHE A 18 7.68 4.70 4.62
CA PHE A 18 6.64 5.54 4.02
C PHE A 18 7.10 6.22 2.74
N GLY A 19 8.37 6.58 2.62
CA GLY A 19 8.97 7.07 1.39
C GLY A 19 8.88 6.06 0.25
N VAL A 20 9.26 4.80 0.52
CA VAL A 20 9.13 3.69 -0.45
C VAL A 20 7.67 3.44 -0.80
N LEU A 21 6.76 3.41 0.18
CA LEU A 21 5.33 3.25 -0.09
C LEU A 21 4.77 4.39 -0.93
N ASN A 22 5.14 5.64 -0.62
CA ASN A 22 4.71 6.81 -1.36
C ASN A 22 5.19 6.75 -2.80
N ALA A 23 6.44 6.34 -3.04
CA ALA A 23 6.94 6.07 -4.39
C ALA A 23 6.13 4.96 -5.06
N LEU A 24 5.95 3.81 -4.42
CA LEU A 24 5.19 2.69 -4.98
C LEU A 24 3.73 3.05 -5.30
N ILE A 25 3.08 3.88 -4.49
CA ILE A 25 1.71 4.36 -4.74
C ILE A 25 1.70 5.43 -5.85
N ALA A 26 2.68 6.34 -5.86
CA ALA A 26 2.75 7.49 -6.78
C ALA A 26 3.32 7.17 -8.16
N SER A 27 4.18 6.18 -8.30
CA SER A 27 4.78 5.80 -9.59
C SER A 27 4.56 4.32 -9.89
N GLY A 28 4.20 3.47 -8.92
CA GLY A 28 4.24 2.00 -9.08
C GLY A 28 5.65 1.44 -9.08
N GLU A 29 6.66 2.30 -9.02
CA GLU A 29 8.07 1.95 -9.10
C GLU A 29 8.83 2.71 -8.03
N SER A 30 9.34 1.99 -7.05
CA SER A 30 10.46 2.44 -6.26
C SER A 30 11.71 1.99 -7.01
N GLY A 31 12.28 2.86 -7.84
CA GLY A 31 13.52 2.57 -8.58
C GLY A 31 14.71 2.23 -7.65
N GLU A 32 14.52 2.39 -6.35
CA GLU A 32 15.44 1.98 -5.28
C GLU A 32 15.29 0.53 -4.82
N LEU A 33 14.15 -0.14 -5.07
CA LEU A 33 13.93 -1.50 -4.55
C LEU A 33 14.62 -2.60 -5.37
N ILE A 34 14.88 -2.38 -6.66
CA ILE A 34 15.46 -3.42 -7.53
C ILE A 34 16.48 -2.77 -8.45
N GLN A 35 17.77 -2.99 -8.16
CA GLN A 35 18.88 -2.32 -8.85
C GLN A 35 19.86 -3.31 -9.48
N GLY A 36 20.60 -2.82 -10.48
CA GLY A 36 21.73 -3.53 -11.09
C GLY A 36 21.37 -4.93 -11.57
N GLU A 37 22.13 -5.93 -11.09
CA GLU A 37 22.03 -7.33 -11.48
C GLU A 37 20.67 -7.97 -11.11
N GLU A 38 20.08 -7.60 -9.97
CA GLU A 38 18.80 -8.15 -9.53
C GLU A 38 17.67 -7.81 -10.50
N ARG A 39 17.73 -6.60 -11.07
CA ARG A 39 16.76 -6.15 -12.07
C ARG A 39 16.90 -6.94 -13.37
N GLU A 40 18.14 -7.17 -13.81
CA GLU A 40 18.40 -7.95 -15.03
C GLU A 40 17.96 -9.41 -14.85
N MET A 41 18.19 -9.99 -13.67
CA MET A 41 17.71 -11.34 -13.33
C MET A 41 16.19 -11.40 -13.32
N LEU A 42 15.50 -10.43 -12.72
CA LEU A 42 14.04 -10.37 -12.72
C LEU A 42 13.49 -10.24 -14.15
N TYR A 43 14.09 -9.37 -14.97
CA TYR A 43 13.71 -9.20 -16.36
C TYR A 43 13.93 -10.48 -17.17
N ALA A 44 14.99 -11.23 -16.91
CA ALA A 44 15.19 -12.53 -17.53
C ALA A 44 14.09 -13.53 -17.16
N GLN A 45 13.64 -13.53 -15.90
CA GLN A 45 12.57 -14.43 -15.42
C GLN A 45 11.20 -14.11 -16.03
N ILE A 46 10.86 -12.83 -16.23
CA ILE A 46 9.55 -12.42 -16.75
C ILE A 46 9.53 -12.23 -18.28
N LYS A 47 10.66 -12.47 -18.97
CA LYS A 47 10.82 -12.16 -20.39
C LYS A 47 9.85 -12.93 -21.28
N GLU A 48 9.63 -14.20 -20.98
CA GLU A 48 8.71 -15.04 -21.75
C GLU A 48 7.26 -14.54 -21.63
N ASP A 49 6.81 -14.25 -20.40
CA ASP A 49 5.48 -13.69 -20.15
C ASP A 49 5.32 -12.31 -20.81
N TYR A 50 6.35 -11.46 -20.71
CA TYR A 50 6.37 -10.16 -21.36
C TYR A 50 6.20 -10.28 -22.88
N GLN A 51 6.91 -11.20 -23.54
CA GLN A 51 6.77 -11.38 -25.00
C GLN A 51 5.37 -11.84 -25.43
N GLN A 52 4.61 -12.47 -24.54
CA GLN A 52 3.26 -12.94 -24.82
C GLN A 52 2.19 -11.88 -24.53
N GLU A 53 2.36 -11.08 -23.47
CA GLU A 53 1.34 -10.19 -22.93
C GLU A 53 1.62 -8.69 -23.15
N MET A 54 2.79 -8.32 -23.70
CA MET A 54 3.15 -6.91 -23.87
C MET A 54 2.19 -6.17 -24.82
N LEU A 55 1.88 -4.94 -24.45
CA LEU A 55 1.17 -4.02 -25.33
C LEU A 55 2.12 -3.47 -26.42
N PRO A 56 1.62 -3.05 -27.60
CA PRO A 56 2.47 -2.50 -28.65
C PRO A 56 3.29 -1.29 -28.17
N GLY A 57 4.61 -1.41 -28.21
CA GLY A 57 5.55 -0.36 -27.78
C GLY A 57 5.79 -0.27 -26.28
N GLU A 58 5.15 -1.13 -25.46
CA GLU A 58 5.41 -1.23 -24.02
C GLU A 58 6.80 -1.83 -23.79
N SER A 59 7.60 -1.23 -22.92
CA SER A 59 8.88 -1.79 -22.45
C SER A 59 8.66 -2.84 -21.36
N ILE A 60 9.64 -3.72 -21.13
CA ILE A 60 9.55 -4.73 -20.06
C ILE A 60 9.38 -4.11 -18.66
N GLN A 61 9.91 -2.91 -18.45
CA GLN A 61 9.74 -2.14 -17.23
C GLN A 61 8.28 -1.67 -17.08
N GLU A 62 7.69 -1.09 -18.13
CA GLU A 62 6.30 -0.65 -18.12
C GLU A 62 5.33 -1.82 -17.96
N TYR A 63 5.63 -2.97 -18.58
CA TYR A 63 4.89 -4.21 -18.38
C TYR A 63 4.91 -4.63 -16.90
N LEU A 64 6.10 -4.73 -16.29
CA LEU A 64 6.22 -5.09 -14.87
C LEU A 64 5.46 -4.09 -13.97
N LEU A 65 5.53 -2.81 -14.30
CA LEU A 65 4.85 -1.75 -13.58
C LEU A 65 3.33 -1.89 -13.64
N ARG A 66 2.80 -2.13 -14.83
CA ARG A 66 1.37 -2.38 -15.04
C ARG A 66 0.90 -3.61 -14.26
N ARG A 67 1.62 -4.73 -14.38
CA ARG A 67 1.30 -5.97 -13.65
C ARG A 67 1.38 -5.77 -12.14
N THR A 68 2.35 -4.99 -11.65
CA THR A 68 2.44 -4.65 -10.23
C THR A 68 1.22 -3.88 -9.76
N ARG A 69 0.81 -2.83 -10.50
CA ARG A 69 -0.36 -2.03 -10.15
C ARG A 69 -1.67 -2.82 -10.19
N GLU A 70 -1.82 -3.75 -11.12
CA GLU A 70 -3.01 -4.59 -11.24
C GLU A 70 -3.10 -5.64 -10.12
N ASN A 71 -1.96 -6.15 -9.67
CA ASN A 71 -1.92 -7.30 -8.76
C ASN A 71 -1.56 -6.95 -7.32
N LEU A 72 -1.14 -5.72 -7.03
CA LEU A 72 -0.77 -5.29 -5.68
C LEU A 72 -1.82 -4.35 -5.08
N MET A 73 -2.42 -4.79 -3.98
CA MET A 73 -3.27 -3.95 -3.14
C MET A 73 -2.55 -3.64 -1.83
N LEU A 74 -2.36 -2.36 -1.54
CA LEU A 74 -1.78 -1.87 -0.29
C LEU A 74 -2.90 -1.34 0.61
N MET A 75 -2.93 -1.81 1.86
CA MET A 75 -3.84 -1.31 2.89
C MET A 75 -3.04 -0.88 4.11
N LEU A 76 -3.27 0.37 4.54
CA LEU A 76 -2.60 0.97 5.68
C LEU A 76 -3.63 1.25 6.78
N SER A 77 -3.38 0.73 7.97
CA SER A 77 -4.15 1.04 9.17
C SER A 77 -3.30 1.93 10.07
N LEU A 78 -3.64 3.22 10.07
CA LEU A 78 -2.94 4.25 10.84
C LEU A 78 -3.86 4.90 11.87
N ASP A 79 -3.35 5.11 13.07
CA ASP A 79 -4.00 5.77 14.19
C ASP A 79 -3.79 7.29 14.06
N PRO A 80 -4.85 8.08 13.83
CA PRO A 80 -4.74 9.53 13.72
C PRO A 80 -4.35 10.22 15.04
N THR A 81 -4.41 9.52 16.18
CA THR A 81 -3.94 10.03 17.48
C THR A 81 -2.43 9.86 17.68
N HIS A 82 -1.77 9.09 16.82
CA HIS A 82 -0.34 8.87 16.91
C HIS A 82 0.43 10.19 16.66
N PRO A 83 1.43 10.55 17.50
CA PRO A 83 2.13 11.84 17.40
C PRO A 83 2.74 12.11 16.02
N HIS A 84 3.26 11.06 15.37
CA HIS A 84 3.91 11.16 14.06
C HIS A 84 2.95 11.08 12.87
N PHE A 85 1.65 10.82 13.10
CA PHE A 85 0.67 10.66 12.02
C PHE A 85 0.66 11.87 11.09
N ARG A 86 0.63 13.08 11.66
CA ARG A 86 0.59 14.32 10.90
C ARG A 86 1.85 14.52 10.06
N ASP A 87 3.02 14.25 10.63
CA ASP A 87 4.29 14.46 9.94
C ASP A 87 4.42 13.49 8.75
N ILE A 88 4.19 12.19 9.01
CA ILE A 88 4.20 11.13 7.99
C ILE A 88 3.24 11.46 6.85
N THR A 89 2.01 11.83 7.16
CA THR A 89 0.96 12.11 6.16
C THR A 89 1.24 13.38 5.37
N SER A 90 1.89 14.38 5.98
CA SER A 90 2.29 15.62 5.29
C SER A 90 3.47 15.42 4.35
N MET A 91 4.41 14.54 4.71
CA MET A 91 5.59 14.23 3.89
C MET A 91 5.26 13.29 2.72
N ASN A 92 4.16 12.54 2.80
CA ASN A 92 3.78 11.49 1.84
C ASN A 92 2.38 11.74 1.23
N PRO A 93 2.22 12.75 0.36
CA PRO A 93 0.92 13.11 -0.21
C PRO A 93 0.32 12.03 -1.14
N GLY A 94 1.14 11.11 -1.65
CA GLY A 94 0.70 9.95 -2.43
C GLY A 94 -0.31 9.08 -1.68
N LEU A 95 -0.19 9.04 -0.34
CA LEU A 95 -1.09 8.30 0.54
C LEU A 95 -2.54 8.78 0.42
N PHE A 96 -2.79 10.07 0.15
CA PHE A 96 -4.16 10.61 0.06
C PHE A 96 -4.65 10.77 -1.37
N THR A 97 -3.73 11.00 -2.31
CA THR A 97 -4.09 11.31 -3.70
C THR A 97 -4.45 10.08 -4.52
N ARG A 98 -3.93 8.91 -4.14
CA ARG A 98 -4.09 7.65 -4.91
C ARG A 98 -4.64 6.49 -4.09
N SER A 99 -5.06 6.74 -2.85
CA SER A 99 -5.76 5.76 -2.04
C SER A 99 -7.17 6.25 -1.71
N THR A 100 -8.03 5.32 -1.32
CA THR A 100 -9.31 5.66 -0.71
C THR A 100 -9.11 5.72 0.80
N VAL A 101 -9.32 6.90 1.40
CA VAL A 101 -9.19 7.09 2.83
C VAL A 101 -10.51 6.78 3.53
N LEU A 102 -10.49 5.79 4.40
CA LEU A 102 -11.64 5.39 5.21
C LEU A 102 -11.46 5.90 6.64
N TRP A 103 -12.20 6.96 6.98
CA TRP A 103 -12.20 7.50 8.33
C TRP A 103 -13.13 6.70 9.23
N ASN A 104 -12.57 5.81 10.05
CA ASN A 104 -13.33 5.05 11.04
C ASN A 104 -13.34 5.71 12.43
N TRP A 105 -13.41 7.05 12.47
CA TRP A 105 -13.36 7.83 13.72
C TRP A 105 -14.71 7.93 14.44
N ALA A 106 -15.81 7.82 13.69
CA ALA A 106 -17.12 7.70 14.29
C ALA A 106 -17.23 6.28 14.85
N GLY A 107 -16.87 6.10 16.12
CA GLY A 107 -17.08 4.83 16.82
C GLY A 107 -18.49 4.30 16.58
N TRP A 108 -18.68 2.99 16.82
CA TRP A 108 -19.94 2.29 16.56
C TRP A 108 -21.17 3.14 16.90
N GLY A 109 -22.06 3.29 15.92
CA GLY A 109 -23.28 4.05 16.10
C GLY A 109 -24.05 3.56 17.33
N ARG A 110 -24.68 4.48 18.07
CA ARG A 110 -25.37 4.15 19.34
C ARG A 110 -26.29 2.92 19.22
N LYS A 111 -27.00 2.79 18.09
CA LYS A 111 -27.86 1.63 17.79
C LYS A 111 -27.09 0.32 17.70
N SER A 112 -25.96 0.27 16.99
CA SER A 112 -25.15 -0.95 16.91
C SER A 112 -24.55 -1.32 18.25
N SER A 113 -24.07 -0.34 19.03
CA SER A 113 -23.51 -0.58 20.36
C SER A 113 -24.55 -1.16 21.32
N LEU A 114 -25.78 -0.65 21.29
CA LEU A 114 -26.89 -1.19 22.08
C LEU A 114 -27.26 -2.62 21.66
N ILE A 115 -27.23 -2.94 20.36
CA ILE A 115 -27.46 -4.29 19.87
C ILE A 115 -26.39 -5.25 20.41
N VAL A 116 -25.11 -4.88 20.34
CA VAL A 116 -24.01 -5.70 20.87
C VAL A 116 -24.15 -5.91 22.37
N ALA A 117 -24.42 -4.85 23.14
CA ALA A 117 -24.65 -4.95 24.59
C ALA A 117 -25.85 -5.86 24.91
N SER A 118 -26.96 -5.72 24.16
CA SER A 118 -28.15 -6.55 24.36
C SER A 118 -27.93 -8.04 24.02
N LYS A 119 -26.98 -8.34 23.12
CA LYS A 119 -26.58 -9.72 22.81
C LYS A 119 -25.68 -10.29 23.90
N ALA A 120 -24.71 -9.52 24.39
CA ALA A 120 -23.78 -9.93 25.45
C ALA A 120 -24.49 -10.19 26.79
N LEU A 121 -25.59 -9.48 27.08
CA LEU A 121 -26.40 -9.70 28.28
C LEU A 121 -27.32 -10.94 28.20
N LYS A 122 -27.46 -11.56 27.01
CA LYS A 122 -28.28 -12.75 26.78
C LYS A 122 -27.49 -14.06 26.77
N SER A 123 -26.16 -14.00 26.87
CA SER A 123 -25.26 -15.15 27.07
C SER A 123 -24.91 -15.30 28.54
#